data_AF-S4R9A1-F1
#
_entry.id   AF-S4R9A1-F1
#
_cell.length_a   1.000
_cell.length_b   1.000
_cell.length_c   1.000
_cell.angle_alpha   90.00
_cell.angle_beta   90.00
_cell.angle_gamma   90.00
#
_symmetry.space_group_name_H-M   'P 1'
#
loop_
_entity.id
_entity.type
_entity.pdbx_description
1 polymer ?
#
loop_
_entity_poly.entity_id
_entity_poly.type
_entity_poly.pdbx_seq_one_letter_code
_entity_poly.pdbx_strand_id
1 'polypeptide(L)'
;MECMDEFDPEVPLRVTYCHTLSQEEFEEQGSAHTSAALAELIRTLAQHPQLHARTLRRRRQEQAEEAGVFSFIKAKFCLLVQGENNECSTVGDEELQREIEALREQMNQAFQYAQEKQRNCMPPPPTTPPPTALPPLAPPPTAPPPPAPPLPKAQV
;
A
#
# COMPACT_ATOMS: atom_id res chain seq x y z
N MET A 1 -19.36 -39.90 -19.28
CA MET A 1 -19.26 -38.50 -18.83
C MET A 1 -19.28 -38.59 -17.32
N GLU A 2 -18.13 -38.46 -16.68
CA GLU A 2 -18.02 -38.56 -15.21
C GLU A 2 -18.44 -37.20 -14.63
N CYS A 3 -19.48 -37.20 -13.79
CA CYS A 3 -19.97 -36.02 -13.08
C CYS A 3 -19.03 -35.72 -11.90
N MET A 4 -18.29 -34.61 -11.97
CA MET A 4 -17.48 -34.07 -10.86
C MET A 4 -18.33 -33.17 -9.95
N ASP A 5 -19.49 -33.64 -9.51
CA ASP A 5 -20.52 -32.78 -8.90
C ASP A 5 -20.49 -32.68 -7.37
N GLU A 6 -19.50 -33.27 -6.68
CA GLU A 6 -19.43 -33.16 -5.23
C GLU A 6 -18.25 -32.27 -4.82
N PHE A 7 -18.54 -30.97 -4.72
CA PHE A 7 -17.69 -30.05 -3.96
C PHE A 7 -17.85 -30.35 -2.48
N ASP A 8 -16.72 -30.40 -1.76
CA ASP A 8 -16.73 -30.49 -0.30
C ASP A 8 -17.52 -29.31 0.31
N PRO A 9 -18.26 -29.54 1.41
CA PRO A 9 -18.97 -28.48 2.08
C PRO A 9 -18.00 -27.40 2.57
N GLU A 10 -18.41 -26.14 2.43
CA GLU A 10 -17.62 -24.99 2.85
C GLU A 10 -17.25 -25.05 4.33
N VAL A 11 -15.95 -25.15 4.61
CA VAL A 11 -15.42 -25.18 5.98
C VAL A 11 -15.34 -23.74 6.49
N PRO A 12 -16.07 -23.37 7.57
CA PRO A 12 -15.99 -22.03 8.12
C PRO A 12 -14.56 -21.76 8.60
N LEU A 13 -13.96 -20.69 8.07
CA LEU A 13 -12.65 -20.22 8.46
C LEU A 13 -12.65 -19.87 9.96
N ARG A 14 -11.88 -20.62 10.74
CA ARG A 14 -11.72 -20.40 12.19
C ARG A 14 -10.88 -19.16 12.52
N VAL A 15 -10.18 -18.63 11.53
CA VAL A 15 -9.26 -17.50 11.65
C VAL A 15 -9.59 -16.49 10.57
N THR A 16 -9.88 -15.26 10.98
CA THR A 16 -9.94 -14.11 10.10
C THR A 16 -8.52 -13.67 9.75
N TYR A 17 -8.12 -13.81 8.50
CA TYR A 17 -6.81 -13.35 8.02
C TYR A 17 -6.71 -11.82 7.92
N CYS A 18 -7.86 -11.15 7.82
CA CYS A 18 -7.96 -9.70 7.75
C CYS A 18 -8.60 -9.18 9.04
N HIS A 19 -7.93 -8.25 9.71
CA HIS A 19 -8.52 -7.46 10.78
C HIS A 19 -9.01 -6.13 10.22
N THR A 20 -10.20 -5.71 10.63
CA THR A 20 -10.76 -4.40 10.28
C THR A 20 -10.05 -3.33 11.10
N LEU A 21 -9.36 -2.42 10.42
CA LEU A 21 -8.82 -1.22 11.03
C LEU A 21 -9.96 -0.23 11.28
N SER A 22 -9.91 0.47 12.41
CA SER A 22 -10.69 1.69 12.57
C SER A 22 -10.21 2.73 11.55
N GLN A 23 -11.06 3.72 11.27
CA GLN A 23 -10.71 4.79 10.33
C GLN A 23 -9.47 5.56 10.79
N GLU A 24 -9.36 5.83 12.09
CA GLU A 24 -8.21 6.54 12.69
C GLU A 24 -6.92 5.74 12.54
N GLU A 25 -6.94 4.43 12.83
CA GLU A 25 -5.78 3.55 12.65
C GLU A 25 -5.35 3.45 11.18
N PHE A 26 -6.31 3.41 10.25
CA PHE A 26 -6.01 3.39 8.82
C PHE A 26 -5.34 4.70 8.37
N GLU A 27 -5.82 5.85 8.84
CA GLU A 27 -5.25 7.16 8.53
C GLU A 27 -3.85 7.33 9.15
N GLU A 28 -3.67 6.93 10.40
CA GLU A 28 -2.37 6.96 11.09
C GLU A 28 -1.37 6.08 10.35
N GLN A 29 -1.72 4.83 10.07
CA GLN A 29 -0.84 3.89 9.36
C GLN A 29 -0.54 4.36 7.93
N GLY A 30 -1.53 4.90 7.22
CA GLY A 30 -1.36 5.46 5.89
C GLY A 30 -0.40 6.65 5.87
N SER A 31 -0.53 7.57 6.84
CA SER A 31 0.35 8.73 6.96
C SER A 31 1.79 8.35 7.35
N ALA A 32 1.94 7.42 8.28
CA ALA A 32 3.24 6.91 8.73
C ALA A 32 3.96 6.18 7.59
N HIS A 33 3.26 5.29 6.87
CA HIS A 33 3.85 4.56 5.76
C HIS A 33 4.23 5.47 4.59
N THR A 34 3.37 6.44 4.25
CA THR A 34 3.64 7.40 3.18
C THR A 34 4.85 8.28 3.54
N SER A 35 4.90 8.82 4.75
CA SER A 35 6.03 9.65 5.19
C SER A 35 7.35 8.87 5.23
N ALA A 36 7.34 7.62 5.70
CA ALA A 36 8.51 6.75 5.69
C ALA A 36 8.99 6.44 4.26
N ALA A 37 8.08 6.11 3.35
CA ALA A 37 8.40 5.85 1.95
C ALA A 37 8.97 7.11 1.25
N LEU A 38 8.42 8.29 1.55
CA LEU A 38 8.93 9.57 1.03
C LEU A 38 10.34 9.86 1.55
N ALA A 39 10.59 9.67 2.84
CA ALA A 39 11.90 9.87 3.43
C ALA A 39 12.95 8.94 2.79
N GLU A 40 12.58 7.68 2.57
CA GLU A 40 13.43 6.70 1.90
C GLU A 40 13.69 7.07 0.43
N LEU A 41 12.68 7.53 -0.30
CA LEU A 41 12.84 8.01 -1.66
C LEU A 41 13.82 9.21 -1.72
N ILE A 42 13.66 10.19 -0.82
CA ILE A 42 14.56 11.36 -0.77
C ILE A 42 16.00 10.92 -0.44
N ARG A 43 16.15 9.99 0.49
CA ARG A 43 17.46 9.43 0.87
C ARG A 43 18.12 8.71 -0.30
N THR A 44 17.39 7.88 -1.02
CA THR A 44 17.91 7.14 -2.19
C THR A 44 18.29 8.08 -3.33
N LEU A 45 17.52 9.14 -3.57
CA LEU A 45 17.86 10.18 -4.54
C LEU A 45 19.16 10.90 -4.17
N ALA A 46 19.37 11.22 -2.89
CA ALA A 46 20.59 11.87 -2.42
C ALA A 46 21.82 10.95 -2.52
N GLN A 47 21.67 9.64 -2.31
CA GLN A 47 22.77 8.67 -2.35
C GLN A 47 23.15 8.24 -3.77
N HIS A 48 22.20 8.30 -4.71
CA HIS A 48 22.40 7.82 -6.09
C HIS A 48 21.96 8.87 -7.13
N PRO A 49 22.69 10.00 -7.26
CA PRO A 49 22.34 11.09 -8.18
C PRO A 49 22.27 10.63 -9.66
N GLN A 50 22.99 9.57 -10.03
CA GLN A 50 22.98 9.00 -11.37
C GLN A 50 21.60 8.43 -11.78
N LEU A 51 20.84 7.88 -10.83
CA LEU A 51 19.47 7.40 -11.08
C LEU A 51 18.51 8.56 -11.38
N HIS A 52 18.72 9.69 -10.69
CA HIS A 52 17.98 10.92 -10.94
C HIS A 52 18.31 11.49 -12.32
N ALA A 53 19.61 11.59 -12.66
CA ALA A 53 20.07 12.09 -13.96
C ALA A 53 19.47 11.30 -15.15
N ARG A 54 19.37 9.97 -15.05
CA ARG A 54 18.74 9.15 -16.08
C ARG A 54 17.24 9.44 -16.24
N THR A 55 16.53 9.63 -15.14
CA THR A 55 15.09 9.94 -15.13
C THR A 55 14.83 11.33 -15.71
N LEU A 56 15.67 12.31 -15.39
CA LEU A 56 15.61 13.65 -15.96
C LEU A 56 15.92 13.67 -17.46
N ARG A 57 16.97 12.96 -17.89
CA ARG A 57 17.31 12.82 -19.32
C ARG A 57 16.14 12.25 -20.10
N ARG A 58 15.49 11.21 -19.56
CA ARG A 58 14.29 10.62 -20.16
C ARG A 58 13.13 11.62 -20.23
N ARG A 59 12.86 12.36 -19.15
CA ARG A 59 11.80 13.37 -19.12
C ARG A 59 12.04 14.52 -20.11
N ARG A 60 13.28 15.00 -20.22
CA ARG A 60 13.67 16.02 -21.20
C ARG A 60 13.54 15.50 -22.63
N GLN A 61 13.89 14.24 -22.86
CA GLN A 61 13.66 13.59 -24.15
C GLN A 61 12.17 13.56 -24.48
N GLU A 62 11.31 13.10 -23.56
CA GLU A 62 9.85 13.05 -23.75
C GLU A 62 9.28 14.44 -24.07
N GLN A 63 9.72 15.50 -23.38
CA GLN A 63 9.32 16.88 -23.69
C GLN A 63 9.80 17.36 -25.07
N ALA A 64 11.03 16.99 -25.48
CA ALA A 64 11.54 17.30 -26.80
C ALA A 64 10.78 16.54 -27.90
N GLU A 65 10.31 15.32 -27.62
CA GLU A 65 9.47 14.54 -28.53
C GLU A 65 8.06 15.14 -28.66
N GLU A 66 7.49 15.68 -27.58
CA GLU A 66 6.21 16.41 -27.58
C GLU A 66 6.27 17.76 -28.31
N ALA A 67 7.43 18.42 -28.33
CA ALA A 67 7.61 19.73 -28.97
C ALA A 67 7.61 19.71 -30.52
N GLY A 68 7.43 18.55 -31.15
CA GLY A 68 7.13 18.41 -32.58
C GLY A 68 8.03 17.45 -33.35
N VAL A 69 7.58 17.01 -34.53
CA VAL A 69 8.19 15.93 -35.32
C VAL A 69 9.65 16.20 -35.75
N PHE A 70 9.99 17.46 -36.01
CA PHE A 70 11.37 17.87 -36.33
C PHE A 70 12.28 17.83 -35.09
N SER A 71 11.73 18.12 -33.91
CA SER A 71 12.40 18.01 -32.62
C SER A 71 12.65 16.54 -32.25
N PHE A 72 11.68 15.66 -32.52
CA PHE A 72 11.83 14.21 -32.36
C PHE A 72 12.99 13.63 -33.18
N ILE A 73 13.07 13.99 -34.48
CA ILE A 73 14.14 13.51 -35.37
C ILE A 73 15.50 14.04 -34.89
N LYS A 74 15.57 15.31 -34.50
CA LYS A 74 16.80 15.92 -33.97
C LYS A 74 17.23 15.28 -32.64
N ALA A 75 16.30 15.02 -31.73
CA ALA A 75 16.56 14.37 -30.45
C ALA A 75 17.06 12.93 -30.65
N LYS A 76 16.41 12.15 -31.54
CA LYS A 76 16.84 10.81 -31.92
C LYS A 76 18.22 10.80 -32.57
N PHE A 77 18.51 11.76 -33.44
CA PHE A 77 19.81 11.87 -34.12
C PHE A 77 20.94 12.23 -33.14
N CYS A 78 20.73 13.20 -32.24
CA CYS A 78 21.69 13.52 -31.17
C CYS A 78 21.97 12.31 -30.26
N LEU A 79 20.93 11.55 -29.92
CA LEU A 79 21.05 10.35 -29.08
C LEU A 79 21.81 9.22 -29.79
N LEU A 80 21.64 9.09 -31.11
CA LEU A 80 22.32 8.07 -31.93
C LEU A 80 23.80 8.41 -32.17
N VAL A 81 24.13 9.70 -32.33
CA VAL A 81 25.47 10.16 -32.69
C VAL A 81 26.40 10.30 -31.48
N GLN A 82 25.88 10.67 -30.30
CA GLN A 82 26.73 11.01 -29.16
C GLN A 82 26.99 9.85 -28.17
N GLY A 83 26.24 8.74 -28.26
CA GLY A 83 26.37 7.67 -27.27
C GLY A 83 26.24 8.19 -25.82
N GLU A 84 26.78 7.46 -24.84
CA GLU A 84 26.63 7.76 -23.40
C GLU A 84 27.14 9.17 -22.96
N ASN A 85 27.88 9.85 -23.84
CA ASN A 85 28.40 11.22 -23.65
C ASN A 85 27.44 12.25 -24.26
N ASN A 86 26.26 12.37 -23.66
CA ASN A 86 25.20 13.27 -24.10
C ASN A 86 25.53 14.73 -23.71
N GLU A 87 26.26 15.46 -24.57
CA GLU A 87 26.55 16.90 -24.41
C GLU A 87 25.31 17.78 -24.58
N CYS A 88 24.17 17.21 -25.00
CA CYS A 88 22.86 17.88 -25.00
C CYS A 88 22.12 17.72 -23.65
N SER A 89 22.68 17.00 -22.68
CA SER A 89 22.12 16.80 -21.33
C SER A 89 23.20 16.67 -20.26
N THR A 90 24.23 17.52 -20.33
CA THR A 90 25.09 17.82 -19.18
C THR A 90 24.29 18.69 -18.20
N VAL A 91 23.36 18.07 -17.48
CA VAL A 91 22.77 18.70 -16.29
C VAL A 91 23.93 18.84 -15.31
N GLY A 92 24.39 20.06 -15.08
CA GLY A 92 25.47 20.30 -14.11
C GLY A 92 25.04 19.82 -12.73
N ASP A 93 25.97 19.34 -11.91
CA ASP A 93 25.66 18.78 -10.59
C ASP A 93 24.84 19.74 -9.71
N GLU A 94 25.06 21.05 -9.85
CA GLU A 94 24.26 22.08 -9.17
C GLU A 94 22.82 22.18 -9.68
N GLU A 95 22.60 22.04 -10.99
CA GLU A 95 21.27 22.05 -11.60
C GLU A 95 20.51 20.78 -11.20
N LEU A 96 21.21 19.65 -11.13
CA LEU A 96 20.69 18.38 -10.65
C LEU A 96 20.23 18.50 -9.19
N GLN A 97 21.04 19.12 -8.32
CA GLN A 97 20.69 19.36 -6.92
C GLN A 97 19.47 20.28 -6.78
N ARG A 98 19.39 21.37 -7.56
CA ARG A 98 18.22 22.25 -7.56
C ARG A 98 16.95 21.52 -7.97
N GLU A 99 17.02 20.65 -8.98
CA GLU A 99 15.86 19.86 -9.40
C GLU A 99 15.44 18.84 -8.32
N ILE A 100 16.40 18.22 -7.61
CA ILE A 100 16.11 17.32 -6.48
C ILE A 100 15.43 18.08 -5.32
N GLU A 101 15.92 19.27 -4.99
CA GLU A 101 15.34 20.12 -3.93
C GLU A 101 13.92 20.57 -4.27
N ALA A 102 13.71 21.03 -5.51
CA ALA A 102 12.39 21.41 -5.99
C ALA A 102 11.40 20.22 -5.97
N LEU A 103 11.85 19.03 -6.37
CA LEU A 103 11.03 17.82 -6.31
C LEU A 103 10.65 17.47 -4.86
N ARG A 104 11.62 17.52 -3.94
CA ARG A 104 11.39 17.30 -2.51
C ARG A 104 10.32 18.24 -1.96
N GLU A 105 10.39 19.52 -2.32
CA GLU A 105 9.43 20.52 -1.87
C GLU A 105 8.02 20.23 -2.42
N GLN A 106 7.91 19.90 -3.71
CA GLN A 106 6.64 19.53 -4.34
C GLN A 106 6.01 18.30 -3.68
N MET A 107 6.79 17.27 -3.37
CA MET A 107 6.29 16.07 -2.69
C MET A 107 5.76 16.40 -1.29
N ASN A 108 6.47 17.25 -0.54
CA ASN A 108 6.05 17.66 0.80
C ASN A 108 4.77 18.51 0.75
N GLN A 109 4.67 19.44 -0.20
CA GLN A 109 3.45 20.23 -0.43
C GLN A 109 2.25 19.35 -0.79
N ALA A 110 2.44 18.36 -1.68
CA ALA A 110 1.37 17.42 -2.04
C ALA A 110 0.91 16.57 -0.85
N PHE A 111 1.85 16.14 0.00
CA PHE A 111 1.54 15.39 1.23
C PHE A 111 0.74 16.24 2.22
N GLN A 112 1.17 17.48 2.48
CA GLN A 112 0.46 18.40 3.38
C GLN A 112 -0.95 18.73 2.85
N TYR A 113 -1.08 18.97 1.55
CA TYR A 113 -2.39 19.22 0.92
C TYR A 113 -3.34 18.03 1.10
N ALA A 114 -2.84 16.80 0.90
CA ALA A 114 -3.63 15.59 1.11
C ALA A 114 -4.07 15.44 2.57
N GLN A 115 -3.17 15.69 3.53
CA GLN A 115 -3.45 15.61 4.96
C GLN A 115 -4.46 16.68 5.41
N GLU A 116 -4.32 17.92 4.92
CA GLU A 116 -5.24 19.01 5.27
C GLU A 116 -6.63 18.80 4.69
N LYS A 117 -6.73 18.28 3.45
CA LYS A 117 -8.01 17.90 2.85
C LYS A 117 -8.69 16.78 3.61
N GLN A 118 -7.94 15.80 4.12
CA GLN A 118 -8.50 14.74 4.97
C GLN A 118 -9.04 15.31 6.29
N ARG A 119 -8.30 16.21 6.95
CA ARG A 119 -8.76 16.88 8.18
C ARG A 119 -10.03 17.71 7.98
N ASN A 120 -10.16 18.37 6.82
CA ASN A 120 -11.31 19.23 6.50
C ASN A 120 -12.52 18.46 5.94
N CYS A 121 -12.36 17.21 5.54
CA CYS A 121 -13.44 16.38 4.99
C CYS A 121 -13.96 15.31 5.97
N MET A 122 -13.53 15.32 7.23
CA MET A 122 -14.02 14.41 8.28
C MET A 122 -15.53 14.61 8.53
N PRO A 123 -16.43 13.67 8.15
CA PRO A 123 -17.77 13.65 8.70
C PRO A 123 -17.70 13.24 10.19
N PRO A 124 -18.69 13.62 11.02
CA PRO A 124 -18.76 13.13 12.39
C PRO A 124 -18.78 11.58 12.39
N PRO A 125 -18.15 10.93 13.38
CA PRO A 125 -18.11 9.48 13.43
C PRO A 125 -19.54 8.93 13.34
N PRO A 126 -19.80 7.91 12.51
CA PRO A 126 -21.07 7.22 12.59
C PRO A 126 -21.21 6.69 14.02
N THR A 127 -22.27 7.11 14.70
CA THR A 127 -22.74 6.50 15.95
C THR A 127 -23.16 5.07 15.62
N THR A 128 -22.18 4.19 15.48
CA THR A 128 -22.41 2.78 15.30
C THR A 128 -22.79 2.27 16.69
N PRO A 129 -24.01 1.75 16.92
CA PRO A 129 -24.27 1.04 18.16
C PRO A 129 -23.24 -0.08 18.29
N PRO A 130 -22.81 -0.44 19.51
CA PRO A 130 -21.83 -1.50 19.72
C PRO A 130 -22.27 -2.75 18.94
N PRO A 131 -21.32 -3.54 18.39
CA PRO A 131 -21.66 -4.78 17.72
C PRO A 131 -22.57 -5.54 18.66
N THR A 132 -23.80 -5.79 18.21
CA THR A 132 -24.78 -6.58 18.96
C THR A 132 -24.03 -7.82 19.41
N ALA A 133 -23.83 -7.92 20.73
CA ALA A 133 -23.14 -9.04 21.32
C ALA A 133 -23.77 -10.29 20.72
N LEU A 134 -22.94 -11.14 20.10
CA LEU A 134 -23.37 -12.45 19.66
C LEU A 134 -24.14 -13.08 20.84
N PRO A 135 -25.31 -13.68 20.60
CA PRO A 135 -26.09 -14.29 21.67
C PRO A 135 -25.19 -15.23 22.47
N PRO A 136 -25.33 -15.30 23.81
CA PRO A 136 -24.49 -16.15 24.63
C PRO A 136 -24.48 -17.56 24.06
N LEU A 137 -23.27 -18.10 23.88
CA LEU A 137 -23.04 -19.49 23.48
C LEU A 137 -23.95 -20.38 24.32
N ALA A 138 -24.77 -21.23 23.68
CA ALA A 138 -25.49 -22.27 24.39
C ALA A 138 -24.48 -23.07 25.22
N PRO A 139 -24.77 -23.38 26.50
CA PRO A 139 -23.85 -24.15 27.31
C PRO A 139 -23.54 -25.48 26.61
N PRO A 140 -22.30 -25.97 26.69
CA PRO A 140 -21.92 -27.23 26.07
C PRO A 140 -22.86 -28.34 26.54
N PRO A 141 -23.20 -29.34 25.70
CA PRO A 141 -24.03 -30.44 26.12
C PRO A 141 -23.40 -31.07 27.37
N THR A 142 -24.15 -31.05 28.47
CA THR A 142 -23.75 -31.68 29.72
C THR A 142 -23.42 -33.13 29.43
N ALA A 143 -22.22 -33.55 29.84
CA ALA A 143 -21.78 -34.93 29.73
C ALA A 143 -22.86 -35.86 30.34
N PRO A 144 -23.16 -37.01 29.71
CA PRO A 144 -24.14 -37.94 30.25
C PRO A 144 -23.73 -38.38 31.66
N PRO A 145 -24.69 -38.52 32.59
CA PRO A 145 -24.37 -38.88 33.97
C PRO A 145 -23.69 -40.25 34.02
N PRO A 146 -22.72 -40.45 34.93
CA PRO A 146 -22.05 -41.73 35.08
C PRO A 146 -23.06 -42.83 35.44
N PRO A 147 -22.87 -44.07 34.98
CA PRO A 147 -23.76 -45.18 35.28
C PRO A 147 -23.82 -45.44 36.79
N ALA A 148 -25.03 -45.67 37.30
CA ALA A 148 -25.27 -45.92 38.71
C ALA A 148 -24.48 -47.15 39.22
N PRO A 149 -23.94 -47.10 40.45
CA PRO A 149 -23.25 -48.24 41.04
C PRO A 149 -24.21 -49.43 41.23
N PRO A 150 -23.74 -50.68 41.04
CA PRO A 150 -24.58 -51.85 41.19
C PRO A 150 -25.06 -52.01 42.64
N LEU A 151 -26.36 -52.23 42.79
CA LEU A 151 -27.01 -52.53 44.08
C LEU A 151 -26.38 -53.77 44.75
N PRO A 152 -26.11 -53.74 46.06
CA PRO A 152 -25.68 -54.92 46.79
C PRO A 152 -26.75 -56.01 46.73
N LYS A 153 -26.35 -57.23 46.38
CA LYS A 153 -27.23 -58.40 46.42
C LYS A 153 -27.67 -58.62 47.86
N ALA A 154 -28.98 -58.67 48.08
CA ALA A 154 -29.56 -59.10 49.34
C ALA A 154 -29.05 -60.52 49.65
N GLN A 155 -28.33 -60.65 50.77
CA GLN A 155 -28.07 -61.96 51.35
C GLN A 155 -29.29 -62.32 52.19
N VAL A 156 -29.84 -63.51 51.91
CA VAL A 156 -30.79 -64.21 52.79
C VAL A 156 -30.02 -64.74 53.99
#